data_AF-A0A7R9AKE5-F1
#
_entry.id   AF-A0A7R9AKE5-F1
#
_cell.length_a   1.000
_cell.length_b   1.000
_cell.length_c   1.000
_cell.angle_alpha   90.00
_cell.angle_beta   90.00
_cell.angle_gamma   90.00
#
_symmetry.space_group_name_H-M   'P 1'
#
loop_
_entity.id
_entity.type
_entity.pdbx_description
1 polymer ?
#
loop_
_entity_poly.entity_id
_entity_poly.type
_entity_poly.pdbx_seq_one_letter_code
_entity_poly.pdbx_strand_id
1 'polypeptide(L)'
;GNAADDSSEHATLPRKDVIRRLRERGEPILLFGETEVEAFVRLRRSEILEPEVNKGLRNDFQEALEKVDQAFLDEILATQAQNGEGRSTIDVKVPDDGITYEEIQKMAAELGKGEKELDMRVITHFIQFLLLMWGNRLNSRTAAEKTAVRGKLACATYTQTQVYLKPLLRKLKTKSLPEDILDSLTEITRFMMDRDYI
;
A
#
# COMPACT_ATOMS: atom_id res chain seq x y z
N GLY A 1 -21.53 -55.57 -16.69
CA GLY A 1 -21.95 -54.19 -16.34
C GLY A 1 -21.05 -53.73 -15.22
N ASN A 2 -20.37 -52.59 -15.43
CA ASN A 2 -19.30 -52.01 -14.61
C ASN A 2 -19.59 -52.00 -13.09
N ALA A 3 -18.64 -52.52 -12.32
CA ALA A 3 -18.37 -52.06 -10.96
C ALA A 3 -17.41 -50.86 -11.08
N ALA A 4 -17.88 -49.68 -10.70
CA ALA A 4 -17.07 -48.47 -10.69
C ALA A 4 -16.20 -48.48 -9.41
N ASP A 5 -14.91 -48.53 -9.65
CA ASP A 5 -13.80 -48.17 -8.78
C ASP A 5 -13.96 -46.68 -8.36
N ASP A 6 -14.17 -46.41 -7.07
CA ASP A 6 -14.12 -45.05 -6.50
C ASP A 6 -12.93 -44.96 -5.54
N SER A 7 -11.74 -45.12 -6.13
CA SER A 7 -10.47 -44.77 -5.53
C SER A 7 -10.30 -43.25 -5.53
N SER A 8 -10.99 -42.54 -4.63
CA SER A 8 -10.68 -41.14 -4.33
C SER A 8 -9.59 -41.06 -3.25
N GLU A 9 -8.34 -41.28 -3.67
CA GLU A 9 -7.17 -40.88 -2.89
C GLU A 9 -7.24 -39.35 -2.68
N HIS A 10 -7.80 -38.93 -1.55
CA HIS A 10 -7.88 -37.53 -1.18
C HIS A 10 -6.47 -36.96 -1.06
N ALA A 11 -6.13 -35.99 -1.92
CA ALA A 11 -4.92 -35.20 -1.81
C ALA A 11 -4.88 -34.50 -0.44
N THR A 12 -4.20 -35.10 0.53
CA THR A 12 -4.04 -34.55 1.87
C THR A 12 -3.05 -33.40 1.83
N LEU A 13 -3.51 -32.19 2.13
CA LEU A 13 -2.61 -31.06 2.35
C LEU A 13 -1.69 -31.33 3.55
N PRO A 14 -0.40 -30.91 3.50
CA PRO A 14 0.49 -31.07 4.64
C PRO A 14 -0.09 -30.42 5.89
N ARG A 15 0.04 -31.10 7.04
CA ARG A 15 -0.53 -30.64 8.31
C ARG A 15 -0.18 -29.20 8.67
N LYS A 16 1.06 -28.77 8.37
CA LYS A 16 1.52 -27.38 8.59
C LYS A 16 0.66 -26.36 7.83
N ASP A 17 0.28 -26.68 6.59
CA ASP A 17 -0.57 -25.81 5.79
C ASP A 17 -2.01 -25.80 6.29
N VAL A 18 -2.52 -26.94 6.77
CA VAL A 18 -3.85 -27.01 7.39
C VAL A 18 -3.91 -26.13 8.64
N ILE A 19 -2.90 -26.21 9.52
CA ILE A 19 -2.80 -25.36 10.72
C ILE A 19 -2.75 -23.89 10.32
N ARG A 20 -1.89 -23.56 9.34
CA ARG A 20 -1.71 -22.19 8.88
C ARG A 20 -3.02 -21.61 8.37
N ARG A 21 -3.70 -22.30 7.44
CA ARG A 21 -4.96 -21.85 6.83
C ARG A 21 -6.11 -21.76 7.83
N LEU A 22 -6.21 -22.67 8.80
CA LEU A 22 -7.22 -22.57 9.87
C LEU A 22 -7.01 -21.32 10.75
N ARG A 23 -5.77 -21.04 11.18
CA ARG A 23 -5.45 -19.81 11.95
C ARG A 23 -5.75 -18.55 11.16
N GLU A 24 -5.39 -18.57 9.90
CA GLU A 24 -5.61 -17.51 8.92
C GLU A 24 -7.11 -17.19 8.72
N ARG A 25 -8.01 -18.12 9.06
CA ARG A 25 -9.47 -17.95 9.04
C ARG A 25 -10.06 -17.74 10.43
N GLY A 26 -9.21 -17.62 11.46
CA GLY A 26 -9.65 -17.48 12.85
C GLY A 26 -10.28 -18.76 13.44
N GLU A 27 -10.12 -19.90 12.77
CA GLU A 27 -10.70 -21.17 13.22
C GLU A 27 -9.76 -21.93 14.17
N PRO A 28 -10.31 -22.67 15.15
CA PRO A 28 -9.52 -23.59 15.98
C PRO A 28 -8.74 -24.60 15.14
N ILE A 29 -7.48 -24.87 15.52
CA ILE A 29 -6.58 -25.78 14.81
C ILE A 29 -7.05 -27.25 14.89
N LEU A 30 -7.73 -27.59 15.99
CA LEU A 30 -8.30 -28.89 16.32
C LEU A 30 -9.45 -28.66 17.30
N LEU A 31 -10.57 -29.35 17.11
CA LEU A 31 -11.68 -29.43 18.05
C LEU A 31 -11.53 -30.65 18.98
N PHE A 32 -12.26 -30.65 20.10
CA PHE A 32 -12.21 -31.77 21.04
C PHE A 32 -12.71 -33.06 20.37
N GLY A 33 -11.86 -34.10 20.36
CA GLY A 33 -12.16 -35.37 19.70
C GLY A 33 -11.99 -35.38 18.18
N GLU A 34 -11.55 -34.27 17.57
CA GLU A 34 -11.25 -34.17 16.13
C GLU A 34 -9.85 -34.74 15.83
N THR A 35 -9.70 -35.46 14.73
CA THR A 35 -8.42 -35.92 14.19
C THR A 35 -7.84 -34.90 13.20
N GLU A 36 -6.56 -35.02 12.86
CA GLU A 36 -5.93 -34.09 11.89
C GLU A 36 -6.56 -34.15 10.50
N VAL A 37 -7.05 -35.33 10.10
CA VAL A 37 -7.75 -35.54 8.83
C VAL A 37 -9.11 -34.86 8.86
N GLU A 38 -9.84 -34.94 9.98
CA GLU A 38 -11.12 -34.26 10.15
C GLU A 38 -10.96 -32.73 10.17
N ALA A 39 -9.90 -32.22 10.81
CA ALA A 39 -9.55 -30.79 10.75
C ALA A 39 -9.24 -30.31 9.32
N PHE A 40 -8.62 -31.16 8.51
CA PHE A 40 -8.40 -30.88 7.08
C PHE A 40 -9.71 -30.86 6.28
N VAL A 41 -10.61 -31.82 6.52
CA VAL A 41 -11.94 -31.86 5.88
C VAL A 41 -12.76 -30.63 6.28
N ARG A 42 -12.69 -30.20 7.55
CA ARG A 42 -13.33 -28.97 8.03
C ARG A 42 -12.77 -27.74 7.33
N LEU A 43 -11.44 -27.61 7.24
CA LEU A 43 -10.81 -26.54 6.48
C LEU A 43 -11.32 -26.52 5.04
N ARG A 44 -11.39 -27.67 4.38
CA ARG A 44 -11.85 -27.76 2.99
C ARG A 44 -13.30 -27.31 2.84
N ARG A 45 -14.16 -27.69 3.79
CA ARG A 45 -15.56 -27.26 3.83
C ARG A 45 -15.68 -25.75 4.06
N SER A 46 -14.86 -25.18 4.95
CA SER A 46 -14.79 -23.74 5.21
C SER A 46 -14.36 -22.97 3.97
N GLU A 47 -13.32 -23.43 3.26
CA GLU A 47 -12.83 -22.83 2.01
C GLU A 47 -13.88 -22.82 0.88
N ILE A 48 -14.72 -23.85 0.79
CA ILE A 48 -15.80 -23.94 -0.21
C ILE A 48 -16.94 -22.98 0.11
N LEU A 49 -17.33 -22.88 1.39
CA LEU A 49 -18.45 -22.06 1.82
C LEU A 49 -18.13 -20.57 1.83
N GLU A 50 -16.88 -20.23 2.15
CA GLU A 50 -16.40 -18.85 2.27
C GLU A 50 -15.11 -18.66 1.46
N PRO A 51 -15.22 -18.46 0.13
CA PRO A 51 -14.07 -18.20 -0.71
C PRO A 51 -13.36 -16.91 -0.28
N GLU A 52 -12.03 -16.98 -0.10
CA GLU A 52 -11.24 -15.82 0.33
C GLU A 52 -11.06 -14.82 -0.82
N VAL A 53 -11.99 -13.86 -0.93
CA VAL A 53 -11.97 -12.86 -2.02
C VAL A 53 -10.78 -11.88 -1.90
N ASN A 54 -10.18 -11.72 -0.71
CA ASN A 54 -9.31 -10.56 -0.41
C ASN A 54 -7.86 -10.88 0.04
N LYS A 55 -7.46 -12.14 0.19
CA LYS A 55 -6.14 -12.50 0.74
C LYS A 55 -5.01 -12.53 -0.29
N GLY A 56 -5.30 -13.02 -1.50
CA GLY A 56 -4.34 -12.99 -2.61
C GLY A 56 -4.03 -11.55 -3.01
N LEU A 57 -5.06 -10.71 -3.15
CA LEU A 57 -4.93 -9.33 -3.63
C LEU A 57 -3.92 -8.48 -2.83
N ARG A 58 -3.91 -8.59 -1.50
CA ARG A 58 -3.02 -7.76 -0.66
C ARG A 58 -1.57 -8.24 -0.69
N ASN A 59 -1.34 -9.55 -0.65
CA ASN A 59 0.02 -10.10 -0.73
C ASN A 59 0.59 -9.99 -2.15
N ASP A 60 -0.22 -10.24 -3.17
CA ASP A 60 0.18 -10.14 -4.57
C ASP A 60 0.47 -8.68 -4.96
N PHE A 61 -0.30 -7.72 -4.43
CA PHE A 61 -0.04 -6.29 -4.64
C PHE A 61 1.25 -5.84 -3.95
N GLN A 62 1.49 -6.31 -2.72
CA GLN A 62 2.72 -6.04 -1.99
C GLN A 62 3.93 -6.64 -2.71
N GLU A 63 3.84 -7.90 -3.16
CA GLU A 63 4.91 -8.57 -3.92
C GLU A 63 5.17 -7.87 -5.26
N ALA A 64 4.12 -7.43 -5.95
CA ALA A 64 4.26 -6.65 -7.18
C ALA A 64 4.96 -5.30 -6.92
N LEU A 65 4.64 -4.64 -5.81
CA LEU A 65 5.30 -3.39 -5.41
C LEU A 65 6.77 -3.62 -5.10
N GLU A 66 7.10 -4.67 -4.33
CA GLU A 66 8.47 -5.04 -3.98
C GLU A 66 9.32 -5.40 -5.22
N LYS A 67 8.74 -6.08 -6.21
CA LYS A 67 9.43 -6.38 -7.48
C LYS A 67 9.74 -5.12 -8.28
N VAL A 68 8.83 -4.15 -8.29
CA VAL A 68 9.07 -2.85 -8.95
C VAL A 68 10.17 -2.08 -8.22
N ASP A 69 10.14 -2.06 -6.89
CA ASP A 69 11.19 -1.45 -6.06
C ASP A 69 12.56 -2.12 -6.28
N GLN A 70 12.58 -3.44 -6.42
CA GLN A 70 13.80 -4.21 -6.66
C GLN A 70 14.40 -3.96 -8.05
N ALA A 71 13.58 -4.00 -9.10
CA ALA A 71 14.04 -3.72 -10.47
C ALA A 71 14.64 -2.29 -10.59
N PHE A 72 14.08 -1.36 -9.83
CA PHE A 72 14.54 0.02 -9.79
C PHE A 72 15.82 0.21 -8.96
N LEU A 73 15.96 -0.49 -7.84
CA LEU A 73 17.23 -0.56 -7.10
C LEU A 73 18.37 -1.04 -8.01
N ASP A 74 18.10 -2.08 -8.81
CA ASP A 74 19.06 -2.62 -9.77
C ASP A 74 19.43 -1.58 -10.84
N GLU A 75 18.47 -0.79 -11.32
CA GLU A 75 18.71 0.32 -12.25
C GLU A 75 19.59 1.43 -11.65
N ILE A 76 19.33 1.84 -10.40
CA ILE A 76 20.15 2.84 -9.70
C ILE A 76 21.58 2.35 -9.52
N LEU A 77 21.77 1.07 -9.16
CA LEU A 77 23.08 0.45 -9.02
C LEU A 77 23.80 0.33 -10.38
N ALA A 78 23.08 -0.05 -11.44
CA ALA A 78 23.63 -0.10 -12.79
C ALA A 78 24.07 1.29 -13.29
N THR A 79 23.30 2.33 -12.98
CA THR A 79 23.62 3.73 -13.34
C THR A 79 24.86 4.24 -12.60
N GLN A 80 25.16 3.75 -11.38
CA GLN A 80 26.41 4.05 -10.68
C GLN A 80 27.64 3.43 -11.34
N ALA A 81 27.50 2.24 -11.93
CA ALA A 81 28.60 1.58 -12.63
C ALA A 81 28.96 2.29 -13.95
N GLN A 82 28.02 3.03 -14.54
CA GLN A 82 28.20 3.67 -15.85
C GLN A 82 28.53 5.17 -15.81
N ASN A 83 28.07 5.93 -14.81
CA ASN A 83 28.30 7.38 -14.74
C ASN A 83 29.34 7.75 -13.67
N GLY A 84 30.62 7.63 -14.04
CA GLY A 84 31.66 8.47 -13.45
C GLY A 84 31.47 9.91 -13.92
N GLU A 85 31.07 10.80 -13.00
CA GLU A 85 30.98 12.25 -13.16
C GLU A 85 29.98 12.80 -14.21
N GLY A 86 28.91 13.46 -13.74
CA GLY A 86 28.25 14.52 -14.51
C GLY A 86 26.73 14.53 -14.50
N ARG A 87 26.16 15.49 -13.76
CA ARG A 87 24.80 16.06 -13.94
C ARG A 87 23.61 15.10 -13.85
N SER A 88 23.33 14.62 -12.65
CA SER A 88 21.93 14.53 -12.21
C SER A 88 21.68 15.71 -11.28
N THR A 89 20.62 16.49 -11.50
CA THR A 89 20.16 17.44 -10.48
C THR A 89 19.91 16.63 -9.23
N ILE A 90 20.81 16.74 -8.26
CA ILE A 90 20.78 15.95 -7.01
C ILE A 90 19.45 16.17 -6.27
N ASP A 91 18.81 17.30 -6.55
CA ASP A 91 17.55 17.73 -5.98
C ASP A 91 16.36 17.16 -6.74
N VAL A 92 15.37 16.68 -5.98
CA VAL A 92 14.10 16.22 -6.51
C VAL A 92 13.22 17.40 -6.91
N LYS A 93 12.35 17.20 -7.90
CA LYS A 93 11.34 18.20 -8.27
C LYS A 93 10.26 18.27 -7.20
N VAL A 94 10.06 19.46 -6.66
CA VAL A 94 9.05 19.70 -5.62
C VAL A 94 7.92 20.52 -6.25
N PRO A 95 6.71 19.95 -6.39
CA PRO A 95 5.53 20.71 -6.80
C PRO A 95 5.13 21.63 -5.65
N ASP A 96 5.02 22.92 -5.92
CA ASP A 96 4.49 23.90 -4.98
C ASP A 96 3.22 24.52 -5.58
N ASP A 97 2.12 24.31 -4.87
CA ASP A 97 0.80 24.85 -5.23
C ASP A 97 0.50 26.17 -4.49
N GLY A 98 1.46 26.69 -3.71
CA GLY A 98 1.41 28.00 -3.05
C GLY A 98 0.52 28.08 -1.81
N ILE A 99 -0.03 26.94 -1.36
CA ILE A 99 -0.99 26.87 -0.26
C ILE A 99 -0.25 26.56 1.05
N THR A 100 -0.51 27.35 2.08
CA THR A 100 0.13 27.17 3.39
C THR A 100 -0.57 26.12 4.23
N TYR A 101 0.16 25.55 5.19
CA TYR A 101 -0.43 24.63 6.17
C TYR A 101 -1.60 25.27 6.94
N GLU A 102 -1.50 26.57 7.26
CA GLU A 102 -2.56 27.27 7.99
C GLU A 102 -3.84 27.39 7.16
N GLU A 103 -3.72 27.59 5.85
CA GLU A 103 -4.86 27.61 4.93
C GLU A 103 -5.53 26.23 4.84
N ILE A 104 -4.73 25.16 4.75
CA ILE A 104 -5.23 23.78 4.76
C ILE A 104 -5.96 23.49 6.08
N GLN A 105 -5.39 23.93 7.21
CA GLN A 105 -5.97 23.71 8.53
C GLN A 105 -7.31 24.46 8.71
N LYS A 106 -7.42 25.67 8.17
CA LYS A 106 -8.69 26.41 8.13
C LYS A 106 -9.76 25.69 7.32
N MET A 107 -9.40 25.19 6.13
CA MET A 107 -10.35 24.43 5.30
C MET A 107 -10.72 23.09 5.95
N ALA A 108 -9.77 22.45 6.64
CA ALA A 108 -9.99 21.18 7.32
C ALA A 108 -10.94 21.27 8.52
N ALA A 109 -11.23 22.47 9.03
CA ALA A 109 -12.24 22.66 10.08
C ALA A 109 -13.64 22.18 9.66
N GLU A 110 -13.90 22.09 8.37
CA GLU A 110 -15.15 21.59 7.79
C GLU A 110 -15.03 20.19 7.17
N LEU A 111 -13.86 19.55 7.29
CA LEU A 111 -13.56 18.24 6.71
C LEU A 111 -14.48 17.14 7.28
N GLY A 112 -15.23 16.50 6.40
CA GLY A 112 -16.16 15.40 6.72
C GLY A 112 -17.46 15.87 7.39
N LYS A 113 -17.86 17.13 7.20
CA LYS A 113 -19.18 17.65 7.60
C LYS A 113 -20.26 17.52 6.51
N GLY A 114 -19.97 16.78 5.45
CA GLY A 114 -20.92 16.45 4.38
C GLY A 114 -20.71 17.21 3.06
N GLU A 115 -19.72 18.10 2.97
CA GLU A 115 -19.34 18.78 1.73
C GLU A 115 -18.20 17.99 1.05
N LYS A 116 -18.58 17.07 0.14
CA LYS A 116 -17.64 16.15 -0.54
C LYS A 116 -16.62 16.86 -1.42
N GLU A 117 -16.99 17.99 -2.02
CA GLU A 117 -16.15 18.74 -2.95
C GLU A 117 -14.99 19.43 -2.22
N LEU A 118 -15.29 19.99 -1.05
CA LEU A 118 -14.40 20.55 -0.06
C LEU A 118 -13.51 19.46 0.52
N ASP A 119 -14.07 18.32 0.93
CA ASP A 119 -13.30 17.20 1.46
C ASP A 119 -12.23 16.75 0.46
N MET A 120 -12.62 16.52 -0.80
CA MET A 120 -11.67 16.18 -1.86
C MET A 120 -10.63 17.28 -2.11
N ARG A 121 -10.99 18.56 -1.95
CA ARG A 121 -10.08 19.70 -2.11
C ARG A 121 -9.06 19.76 -0.97
N VAL A 122 -9.51 19.62 0.28
CA VAL A 122 -8.67 19.58 1.47
C VAL A 122 -7.69 18.42 1.38
N ILE A 123 -8.17 17.21 1.07
CA ILE A 123 -7.33 16.01 0.92
C ILE A 123 -6.27 16.23 -0.17
N THR A 124 -6.66 16.82 -1.31
CA THR A 124 -5.73 17.14 -2.40
C THR A 124 -4.60 18.06 -1.93
N HIS A 125 -4.94 19.18 -1.30
CA HIS A 125 -3.96 20.14 -0.82
C HIS A 125 -3.08 19.57 0.30
N PHE A 126 -3.66 18.77 1.19
CA PHE A 126 -2.91 18.11 2.25
C PHE A 126 -1.88 17.13 1.70
N ILE A 127 -2.26 16.24 0.77
CA ILE A 127 -1.32 15.30 0.13
C ILE A 127 -0.21 16.06 -0.62
N GLN A 128 -0.55 17.12 -1.36
CA GLN A 128 0.43 17.94 -2.07
C GLN A 128 1.38 18.65 -1.09
N PHE A 129 0.86 19.14 0.04
CA PHE A 129 1.66 19.76 1.08
C PHE A 129 2.62 18.76 1.74
N LEU A 130 2.20 17.53 2.00
CA LEU A 130 3.08 16.48 2.51
C LEU A 130 4.22 16.15 1.53
N LEU A 131 3.92 16.08 0.23
CA LEU A 131 4.94 15.90 -0.82
C LEU A 131 5.89 17.10 -0.89
N LEU A 132 5.38 18.33 -0.79
CA LEU A 132 6.18 19.55 -0.74
C LEU A 132 7.17 19.51 0.44
N MET A 133 6.68 19.21 1.64
CA MET A 133 7.52 19.08 2.84
C MET A 133 8.58 17.99 2.68
N TRP A 134 8.19 16.82 2.17
CA TRP A 134 9.12 15.71 1.99
C TRP A 134 10.19 16.04 0.95
N GLY A 135 9.82 16.59 -0.19
CA GLY A 135 10.74 17.03 -1.24
C GLY A 135 11.73 18.09 -0.74
N ASN A 136 11.24 19.09 0.00
CA ASN A 136 12.08 20.12 0.61
C ASN A 136 13.07 19.52 1.62
N ARG A 137 12.63 18.56 2.46
CA ARG A 137 13.52 17.84 3.39
C ARG A 137 14.57 16.99 2.65
N LEU A 138 14.21 16.40 1.51
CA LEU A 138 15.16 15.67 0.68
C LEU A 138 16.19 16.61 0.05
N ASN A 139 15.78 17.81 -0.34
CA ASN A 139 16.64 18.83 -0.95
C ASN A 139 17.47 19.64 0.07
N SER A 140 17.10 19.66 1.35
CA SER A 140 17.90 20.32 2.39
C SER A 140 19.10 19.50 2.89
N ARG A 141 19.17 18.21 2.53
CA ARG A 141 20.30 17.33 2.86
C ARG A 141 21.61 17.83 2.24
N THR A 142 22.73 17.47 2.85
CA THR A 142 24.05 17.79 2.30
C THR A 142 24.30 17.05 0.98
N ALA A 143 25.22 17.58 0.16
CA ALA A 143 25.58 16.93 -1.11
C ALA A 143 26.08 15.48 -0.90
N ALA A 144 26.87 15.25 0.15
CA ALA A 144 27.37 13.92 0.51
C ALA A 144 26.24 12.95 0.89
N GLU A 145 25.26 13.40 1.67
CA GLU A 145 24.10 12.57 2.04
C GLU A 145 23.23 12.23 0.83
N LYS A 146 23.06 13.18 -0.10
CA LYS A 146 22.25 12.94 -1.30
C LYS A 146 22.92 11.99 -2.28
N THR A 147 24.25 12.02 -2.42
CA THR A 147 25.00 11.13 -3.32
C THR A 147 25.21 9.73 -2.74
N ALA A 148 25.12 9.56 -1.42
CA ALA A 148 25.12 8.26 -0.78
C ALA A 148 24.00 7.36 -1.33
N VAL A 149 24.21 6.03 -1.30
CA VAL A 149 23.23 5.04 -1.78
C VAL A 149 21.85 5.25 -1.14
N ARG A 150 21.81 5.44 0.20
CA ARG A 150 20.59 5.75 0.94
C ARG A 150 19.94 7.07 0.50
N GLY A 151 20.76 8.07 0.17
CA GLY A 151 20.32 9.39 -0.29
C GLY A 151 19.59 9.31 -1.61
N LYS A 152 20.21 8.63 -2.58
CA LYS A 152 19.67 8.33 -3.90
C LYS A 152 18.39 7.52 -3.79
N LEU A 153 18.39 6.43 -3.03
CA LEU A 153 17.21 5.60 -2.80
C LEU A 153 16.03 6.45 -2.29
N ALA A 154 16.26 7.31 -1.31
CA ALA A 154 15.20 8.19 -0.78
C ALA A 154 14.66 9.20 -1.82
N CYS A 155 15.50 9.80 -2.67
CA CYS A 155 15.04 10.64 -3.80
C CYS A 155 14.20 9.85 -4.80
N ALA A 156 14.60 8.61 -5.02
CA ALA A 156 14.01 7.71 -5.98
C ALA A 156 12.63 7.24 -5.51
N THR A 157 12.51 6.81 -4.24
CA THR A 157 11.23 6.51 -3.57
C THR A 157 10.27 7.69 -3.61
N TYR A 158 10.76 8.91 -3.39
CA TYR A 158 9.93 10.12 -3.50
C TYR A 158 9.38 10.31 -4.92
N THR A 159 10.24 10.23 -5.93
CA THR A 159 9.84 10.40 -7.34
C THR A 159 8.80 9.35 -7.74
N GLN A 160 8.99 8.11 -7.28
CA GLN A 160 8.07 7.02 -7.53
C GLN A 160 6.72 7.22 -6.83
N THR A 161 6.75 7.64 -5.56
CA THR A 161 5.53 7.96 -4.80
C THR A 161 4.71 9.05 -5.50
N GLN A 162 5.37 10.08 -6.05
CA GLN A 162 4.68 11.09 -6.85
C GLN A 162 3.97 10.48 -8.07
N VAL A 163 4.58 9.52 -8.76
CA VAL A 163 3.95 8.82 -9.89
C VAL A 163 2.75 8.00 -9.44
N TYR A 164 2.86 7.25 -8.35
CA TYR A 164 1.76 6.45 -7.80
C TYR A 164 0.58 7.30 -7.31
N LEU A 165 0.83 8.50 -6.80
CA LEU A 165 -0.22 9.40 -6.33
C LEU A 165 -0.95 10.16 -7.47
N LYS A 166 -0.37 10.26 -8.67
CA LYS A 166 -1.02 10.94 -9.82
C LYS A 166 -2.46 10.50 -10.11
N PRO A 167 -2.78 9.20 -10.22
CA PRO A 167 -4.16 8.76 -10.49
C PRO A 167 -5.13 9.18 -9.37
N LEU A 168 -4.72 9.07 -8.11
CA LEU A 168 -5.54 9.49 -6.97
C LEU A 168 -5.78 11.01 -6.99
N LEU A 169 -4.72 11.81 -7.13
CA LEU A 169 -4.81 13.26 -7.20
C LEU A 169 -5.69 13.71 -8.39
N ARG A 170 -5.62 13.01 -9.53
CA ARG A 170 -6.52 13.27 -10.66
C ARG A 170 -7.97 12.99 -10.31
N LYS A 171 -8.27 11.87 -9.65
CA LYS A 171 -9.65 11.54 -9.22
C LYS A 171 -10.20 12.55 -8.22
N LEU A 172 -9.39 13.00 -7.26
CA LEU A 172 -9.76 14.04 -6.30
C LEU A 172 -9.98 15.41 -6.96
N LYS A 173 -9.17 15.78 -7.97
CA LYS A 173 -9.35 17.04 -8.72
C LYS A 173 -10.58 17.01 -9.63
N THR A 174 -10.88 15.85 -10.23
CA THR A 174 -12.02 15.64 -11.14
C THR A 174 -13.31 15.24 -10.46
N LYS A 175 -13.30 15.09 -9.13
CA LYS A 175 -14.49 14.76 -8.33
C LYS A 175 -15.13 13.42 -8.70
N SER A 176 -14.29 12.48 -9.13
CA SER A 176 -14.69 11.16 -9.61
C SER A 176 -14.26 10.03 -8.67
N LEU A 177 -13.95 10.37 -7.43
CA LEU A 177 -13.60 9.40 -6.40
C LEU A 177 -14.88 8.76 -5.80
N PRO A 178 -14.96 7.43 -5.67
CA PRO A 178 -16.05 6.75 -4.97
C PRO A 178 -16.21 7.23 -3.52
N GLU A 179 -17.44 7.21 -3.01
CA GLU A 179 -17.81 7.72 -1.68
C GLU A 179 -17.17 6.95 -0.53
N ASP A 180 -17.16 5.62 -0.61
CA ASP A 180 -16.50 4.73 0.36
C ASP A 180 -14.99 5.02 0.50
N ILE A 181 -14.33 5.30 -0.63
CA ILE A 181 -12.91 5.67 -0.65
C ILE A 181 -12.73 7.09 -0.13
N LEU A 182 -13.62 8.02 -0.46
CA LEU A 182 -13.59 9.39 0.05
C LEU A 182 -13.73 9.43 1.56
N ASP A 183 -14.69 8.69 2.12
CA ASP A 183 -14.93 8.63 3.56
C ASP A 183 -13.69 8.12 4.30
N SER A 184 -13.10 7.04 3.78
CA SER A 184 -11.84 6.47 4.30
C SER A 184 -10.69 7.49 4.24
N LEU A 185 -10.52 8.21 3.12
CA LEU A 185 -9.45 9.21 2.99
C LEU A 185 -9.68 10.44 3.86
N THR A 186 -10.94 10.83 4.06
CA THR A 186 -11.34 11.92 4.94
C THR A 186 -10.94 11.61 6.38
N GLU A 187 -11.24 10.39 6.83
CA GLU A 187 -10.88 9.92 8.17
C GLU A 187 -9.36 9.85 8.36
N ILE A 188 -8.63 9.25 7.41
CA ILE A 188 -7.16 9.20 7.44
C ILE A 188 -6.57 10.62 7.49
N THR A 189 -7.08 11.53 6.65
CA THR A 189 -6.59 12.91 6.60
C THR A 189 -6.83 13.63 7.92
N ARG A 190 -7.99 13.45 8.54
CA ARG A 190 -8.31 14.02 9.86
C ARG A 190 -7.33 13.53 10.92
N PHE A 191 -7.13 12.21 11.05
CA PHE A 191 -6.19 11.64 12.03
C PHE A 191 -4.76 12.12 11.80
N MET A 192 -4.32 12.20 10.55
CA MET A 192 -2.99 12.73 10.21
C MET A 192 -2.83 14.21 10.59
N MET A 193 -3.88 15.02 10.48
CA MET A 193 -3.85 16.44 10.86
C MET A 193 -3.88 16.64 12.38
N ASP A 194 -4.60 15.77 13.11
CA ASP A 194 -4.68 15.80 14.57
C ASP A 194 -3.44 15.20 15.25
N ARG A 195 -2.49 14.66 14.47
CA ARG A 195 -1.30 13.89 14.92
C ARG A 195 -1.66 12.65 15.75
N ASP A 196 -2.86 12.12 15.58
CA ASP A 196 -3.35 10.95 16.30
C ASP A 196 -2.94 9.69 15.54
N TYR A 197 -1.68 9.27 15.71
CA TYR A 197 -1.14 8.03 15.15
C TYR A 197 -1.32 6.89 16.18
N ILE A 198 -2.55 6.41 16.38
CA ILE A 198 -2.84 5.24 17.24
C ILE A 198 -3.10 4.01 16.38
#